data_AF-A0A925YK72-F1
#
_entry.id   AF-A0A925YK72-F1
#
_cell.length_a   1.000
_cell.length_b   1.000
_cell.length_c   1.000
_cell.angle_alpha   90.00
_cell.angle_beta   90.00
_cell.angle_gamma   90.00
#
_symmetry.space_group_name_H-M   'P 1'
#
loop_
_entity.id
_entity.type
_entity.pdbx_description
1 polymer ?
#
loop_
_entity_poly.entity_id
_entity_poly.type
_entity_poly.pdbx_seq_one_letter_code
_entity_poly.pdbx_strand_id
1 'polypeptide(L)'
;MTPSAPSACTQRRFQHDLIDRHFARRITPTGESSMRSHLPDCPSCRRYYERHMILAEVLPSRPRMADRLAVGLGLAQTIRPPKRRQWKGSWTLMTAGAAVACVAVLVARVGLRPADDDFVARGAPDVQARPQIEVYRVAADGSAGRPSDWMSPADELAFAYRNP
;
A
#
# COMPACT_ATOMS: atom_id res chain seq x y z
N MET A 1 -34.49 7.24 -18.00
CA MET A 1 -33.66 6.02 -17.92
C MET A 1 -33.86 5.42 -16.54
N THR A 2 -34.72 4.42 -16.43
CA THR A 2 -34.97 3.67 -15.19
C THR A 2 -33.78 2.74 -14.93
N PRO A 3 -33.19 2.73 -13.72
CA PRO A 3 -32.15 1.76 -13.41
C PRO A 3 -32.74 0.36 -13.45
N SER A 4 -32.24 -0.49 -14.36
CA SER A 4 -32.55 -1.92 -14.36
C SER A 4 -32.32 -2.49 -12.97
N ALA A 5 -33.30 -3.23 -12.47
CA ALA A 5 -33.20 -3.93 -11.19
C ALA A 5 -31.90 -4.76 -11.17
N PRO A 6 -31.13 -4.74 -10.06
CA PRO A 6 -29.90 -5.51 -9.98
C PRO A 6 -30.23 -6.99 -10.15
N SER A 7 -29.69 -7.59 -11.22
CA SER A 7 -29.79 -9.02 -11.44
C SER A 7 -29.29 -9.76 -10.20
N ALA A 8 -30.09 -10.70 -9.70
CA ALA A 8 -29.73 -11.50 -8.54
C ALA A 8 -28.48 -12.31 -8.86
N CYS A 9 -27.40 -12.10 -8.09
CA CYS A 9 -26.16 -12.85 -8.25
C CYS A 9 -26.36 -14.29 -7.78
N THR A 10 -26.41 -15.23 -8.72
CA THR A 10 -26.57 -16.66 -8.45
C THR A 10 -25.38 -17.26 -7.68
N GLN A 11 -24.19 -16.67 -7.83
CA GLN A 11 -22.95 -17.11 -7.18
C GLN A 11 -22.61 -16.34 -5.90
N ARG A 12 -23.55 -15.55 -5.36
CA ARG A 12 -23.29 -14.62 -4.25
C ARG A 12 -22.55 -15.26 -3.08
N ARG A 13 -23.00 -16.43 -2.61
CA ARG A 13 -22.41 -17.11 -1.45
C ARG A 13 -20.95 -17.49 -1.68
N PHE A 14 -20.66 -18.04 -2.86
CA PHE A 14 -19.31 -18.45 -3.24
C PHE A 14 -18.37 -17.23 -3.36
N GLN A 15 -18.84 -16.17 -4.02
CA GLN A 15 -18.05 -14.95 -4.21
C GLN A 15 -17.81 -14.20 -2.90
N HIS A 16 -18.79 -14.17 -1.99
CA HIS A 16 -18.60 -13.62 -0.65
C HIS A 16 -17.56 -14.40 0.16
N ASP A 17 -17.56 -15.73 0.10
CA ASP A 17 -16.54 -16.56 0.77
C ASP A 17 -15.14 -16.28 0.20
N LEU A 18 -15.00 -16.12 -1.13
CA LEU A 18 -13.73 -15.70 -1.72
C LEU A 18 -13.27 -14.33 -1.21
N ILE A 19 -14.18 -13.34 -1.14
CA ILE A 19 -13.88 -12.01 -0.59
C ILE A 19 -13.43 -12.12 0.88
N ASP A 20 -14.14 -12.89 1.70
CA ASP A 20 -13.77 -13.08 3.11
C ASP A 20 -12.39 -13.75 3.25
N ARG A 21 -12.08 -14.73 2.40
CA ARG A 21 -10.76 -15.36 2.34
C ARG A 21 -9.67 -14.40 1.87
N HIS A 22 -9.94 -13.51 0.91
CA HIS A 22 -9.01 -12.48 0.46
C HIS A 22 -8.60 -11.57 1.63
N PHE A 23 -9.60 -11.03 2.33
CA PHE A 23 -9.35 -10.16 3.49
C PHE A 23 -8.73 -10.90 4.68
N ALA A 24 -8.94 -12.21 4.79
CA ALA A 24 -8.30 -13.07 5.79
C ALA A 24 -6.90 -13.60 5.38
N ARG A 25 -6.37 -13.24 4.20
CA ARG A 25 -5.11 -13.81 3.65
C ARG A 25 -5.11 -15.34 3.52
N ARG A 26 -6.26 -15.92 3.18
CA ARG A 26 -6.44 -17.38 2.97
C ARG A 26 -6.94 -17.72 1.56
N ILE A 27 -6.97 -16.75 0.66
CA ILE A 27 -7.39 -16.96 -0.73
C ILE A 27 -6.31 -17.70 -1.52
N THR A 28 -6.73 -18.56 -2.45
CA THR A 28 -5.83 -19.19 -3.41
C THR A 28 -5.64 -18.30 -4.64
N PRO A 29 -4.55 -18.43 -5.42
CA PRO A 29 -4.38 -17.61 -6.62
C PRO A 29 -5.50 -17.75 -7.65
N THR A 30 -6.01 -18.96 -7.83
CA THR A 30 -7.17 -19.23 -8.68
C THR A 30 -8.44 -18.56 -8.15
N GLY A 31 -8.65 -18.56 -6.83
CA GLY A 31 -9.75 -17.88 -6.17
C GLY A 31 -9.67 -16.36 -6.31
N GLU A 32 -8.47 -15.78 -6.19
CA GLU A 32 -8.24 -14.33 -6.39
C GLU A 32 -8.60 -13.93 -7.81
N SER A 33 -8.13 -14.68 -8.81
CA SER A 33 -8.45 -14.42 -10.22
C SER A 33 -9.95 -14.50 -10.50
N SER A 34 -10.62 -15.56 -10.02
CA SER A 34 -12.07 -15.73 -10.18
C SER A 34 -12.88 -14.63 -9.48
N MET A 35 -12.47 -14.21 -8.28
CA MET A 35 -13.09 -13.09 -7.57
C MET A 35 -12.92 -11.80 -8.37
N ARG A 36 -11.69 -11.48 -8.82
CA ARG A 36 -11.41 -10.25 -9.58
C ARG A 36 -12.14 -10.19 -10.90
N SER A 37 -12.28 -11.29 -11.62
CA SER A 37 -13.05 -11.33 -12.86
C SER A 37 -14.55 -11.09 -12.62
N HIS A 38 -15.07 -11.42 -11.44
CA HIS A 38 -16.50 -11.28 -11.13
C HIS A 38 -16.91 -9.87 -10.68
N LEU A 39 -16.05 -9.15 -9.95
CA LEU A 39 -16.38 -7.84 -9.37
C LEU A 39 -16.83 -6.75 -10.38
N PRO A 40 -16.28 -6.66 -11.61
CA PRO A 40 -16.75 -5.74 -12.64
C PRO A 40 -18.18 -5.98 -13.10
N ASP A 41 -18.66 -7.22 -13.04
CA ASP A 41 -19.97 -7.59 -13.60
C ASP A 41 -21.07 -7.69 -12.52
N CYS A 42 -20.69 -7.71 -11.24
CA CYS A 42 -21.65 -7.87 -10.14
C CYS A 42 -21.62 -6.70 -9.13
N PRO A 43 -22.55 -5.74 -9.23
CA PRO A 43 -22.63 -4.60 -8.30
C PRO A 43 -22.83 -5.02 -6.83
N SER A 44 -23.56 -6.11 -6.57
CA SER A 44 -23.82 -6.58 -5.21
C SER A 44 -22.56 -7.11 -4.51
N CYS A 45 -21.75 -7.91 -5.21
CA CYS A 45 -20.47 -8.42 -4.71
C CYS A 45 -19.43 -7.29 -4.61
N ARG A 46 -19.44 -6.32 -5.55
CA ARG A 46 -18.58 -5.13 -5.49
C ARG A 46 -18.82 -4.30 -4.22
N ARG A 47 -20.08 -3.99 -3.90
CA ARG A 47 -20.44 -3.30 -2.65
C ARG A 47 -20.04 -4.09 -1.40
N TYR A 48 -20.05 -5.42 -1.45
CA TYR A 48 -19.55 -6.24 -0.34
C TYR A 48 -18.03 -6.12 -0.18
N TYR A 49 -17.28 -6.17 -1.29
CA TYR A 49 -15.83 -5.97 -1.32
C TYR A 49 -15.43 -4.57 -0.80
N GLU A 50 -16.09 -3.51 -1.29
CA GLU A 50 -15.82 -2.12 -0.88
C GLU A 50 -15.99 -1.92 0.63
N ARG A 51 -17.02 -2.51 1.25
CA ARG A 51 -17.19 -2.46 2.70
C ARG A 51 -16.03 -3.11 3.45
N HIS A 52 -15.53 -4.25 2.98
CA HIS A 52 -14.36 -4.88 3.57
C HIS A 52 -13.07 -4.08 3.36
N MET A 53 -12.95 -3.39 2.22
CA MET A 53 -11.84 -2.49 1.93
C MET A 53 -11.78 -1.35 2.94
N ILE A 54 -12.89 -0.61 3.09
CA ILE A 54 -13.03 0.48 4.08
C ILE A 54 -12.72 -0.04 5.49
N LEU A 55 -13.29 -1.19 5.86
CA LEU A 55 -13.07 -1.76 7.18
C LEU A 55 -11.59 -2.13 7.43
N ALA A 56 -10.85 -2.48 6.37
CA ALA A 56 -9.43 -2.76 6.48
C ALA A 56 -8.52 -1.52 6.49
N GLU A 57 -9.01 -0.37 6.05
CA GLU A 57 -8.31 0.91 6.18
C GLU A 57 -8.44 1.48 7.60
N VAL A 58 -9.62 1.31 8.21
CA VAL A 58 -9.91 1.87 9.54
C VAL A 58 -9.35 1.01 10.69
N LEU A 59 -9.21 -0.31 10.49
CA LEU A 59 -8.74 -1.21 11.55
C LEU A 59 -7.24 -1.54 11.42
N PRO A 60 -6.37 -1.07 12.35
CA PRO A 60 -4.94 -1.33 12.31
C PRO A 60 -4.55 -2.81 12.38
N SER A 61 -5.43 -3.65 12.93
CA SER A 61 -5.23 -5.09 13.07
C SER A 61 -5.47 -5.87 11.77
N ARG A 62 -6.01 -5.24 10.73
CA ARG A 62 -6.28 -5.92 9.47
C ARG A 62 -5.05 -5.95 8.55
N PRO A 63 -4.89 -7.00 7.73
CA PRO A 63 -3.78 -7.07 6.80
C PRO A 63 -3.79 -5.91 5.81
N ARG A 64 -2.61 -5.36 5.51
CA ARG A 64 -2.48 -4.28 4.51
C ARG A 64 -2.78 -4.80 3.12
N MET A 65 -3.12 -3.89 2.20
CA MET A 65 -3.42 -4.22 0.81
C MET A 65 -2.31 -5.06 0.15
N ALA A 66 -1.04 -4.64 0.30
CA ALA A 66 0.10 -5.35 -0.26
C ALA A 66 0.20 -6.81 0.23
N ASP A 67 -0.06 -7.05 1.52
CA ASP A 67 -0.01 -8.40 2.10
C ASP A 67 -1.12 -9.31 1.55
N ARG A 68 -2.32 -8.75 1.35
CA ARG A 68 -3.46 -9.48 0.77
C ARG A 68 -3.19 -9.85 -0.69
N LEU A 69 -2.66 -8.90 -1.46
CA LEU A 69 -2.28 -9.10 -2.85
C LEU A 69 -1.16 -10.13 -2.99
N ALA A 70 -0.13 -10.06 -2.15
CA ALA A 70 0.96 -11.03 -2.19
C ALA A 70 0.44 -12.47 -2.00
N VAL A 71 -0.53 -12.69 -1.11
CA VAL A 71 -1.16 -14.01 -0.95
C VAL A 71 -2.00 -14.38 -2.17
N GLY A 72 -2.86 -13.47 -2.64
CA GLY A 72 -3.70 -13.69 -3.82
C GLY A 72 -2.93 -13.92 -5.12
N LEU A 73 -1.67 -13.46 -5.19
CA LEU A 73 -0.78 -13.69 -6.34
C LEU A 73 0.17 -14.88 -6.14
N GLY A 74 0.13 -15.55 -4.99
CA GLY A 74 1.05 -16.65 -4.66
C GLY A 74 2.47 -16.21 -4.30
N LEU A 75 2.71 -14.92 -4.08
CA LEU A 75 3.99 -14.30 -3.72
C LEU A 75 4.28 -14.34 -2.21
N ALA A 76 3.34 -14.79 -1.38
CA ALA A 76 3.53 -14.86 0.07
C ALA A 76 4.65 -15.82 0.50
N GLN A 77 5.06 -16.76 -0.36
CA GLN A 77 6.19 -17.66 -0.09
C GLN A 77 7.56 -17.00 -0.41
N THR A 78 7.59 -16.02 -1.31
CA THR A 78 8.82 -15.28 -1.66
C THR A 78 9.10 -14.14 -0.70
N ILE A 79 8.07 -13.57 -0.07
CA ILE A 79 8.21 -12.56 0.99
C ILE A 79 8.34 -13.28 2.34
N ARG A 80 9.50 -13.89 2.59
CA ARG A 80 9.85 -14.30 3.96
C ARG A 80 9.88 -13.02 4.80
N PRO A 81 9.06 -12.87 5.86
CA PRO A 81 9.29 -11.77 6.79
C PRO A 81 10.74 -11.89 7.25
N PRO A 82 11.52 -10.78 7.32
CA PRO A 82 12.85 -10.88 7.90
C PRO A 82 12.66 -11.55 9.26
N LYS A 83 13.28 -12.71 9.45
CA LYS A 83 13.31 -13.38 10.76
C LYS A 83 13.84 -12.30 11.69
N ARG A 84 12.96 -11.67 12.47
CA ARG A 84 13.37 -10.91 13.65
C ARG A 84 14.09 -11.96 14.47
N ARG A 85 15.42 -11.96 14.37
CA ARG A 85 16.32 -12.82 15.11
C ARG A 85 15.96 -12.51 16.56
N GLN A 86 15.13 -13.37 17.15
CA GLN A 86 14.78 -13.29 18.55
C GLN A 86 16.09 -13.57 19.26
N TRP A 87 16.82 -12.50 19.53
CA TRP A 87 18.03 -12.52 20.32
C TRP A 87 17.60 -12.75 21.75
N LYS A 88 17.18 -13.99 22.04
CA LYS A 88 17.04 -14.51 23.40
C LYS A 88 18.47 -14.72 23.88
N GLY A 89 19.07 -13.68 24.43
CA GLY A 89 20.47 -13.72 24.84
C GLY A 89 20.96 -12.43 25.47
N SER A 90 20.62 -12.25 26.74
CA SER A 90 21.48 -11.58 27.73
C SER A 90 21.89 -10.12 27.47
N TRP A 91 20.95 -9.22 27.20
CA TRP A 91 21.21 -7.75 27.19
C TRP A 91 20.35 -6.97 28.21
N THR A 92 19.67 -7.66 29.13
CA THR A 92 18.84 -7.04 30.17
C THR A 92 19.64 -6.33 31.27
N LEU A 93 20.96 -6.45 31.30
CA LEU A 93 21.79 -5.80 32.33
C LEU A 93 22.55 -4.56 31.85
N MET A 94 22.60 -4.26 30.54
CA MET A 94 23.29 -3.06 30.02
C MET A 94 22.37 -1.90 29.61
N THR A 95 21.07 -2.11 29.47
CA THR A 95 20.14 -1.07 28.99
C THR A 95 19.58 -0.15 30.08
N ALA A 96 19.73 -0.51 31.36
CA ALA A 96 19.26 0.31 32.48
C ALA A 96 20.09 1.60 32.67
N GLY A 97 21.40 1.58 32.38
CA GLY A 97 22.26 2.75 32.54
C GLY A 97 22.12 3.80 31.42
N ALA A 98 22.00 3.35 30.17
CA ALA A 98 21.96 4.24 29.02
C ALA A 98 20.61 4.97 28.88
N ALA A 99 19.50 4.34 29.26
CA ALA A 99 18.17 4.96 29.18
C ALA A 99 18.04 6.17 30.13
N VAL A 100 18.57 6.07 31.35
CA VAL A 100 18.53 7.16 32.34
C VAL A 100 19.38 8.35 31.89
N ALA A 101 20.56 8.09 31.32
CA ALA A 101 21.42 9.15 30.78
C ALA A 101 20.79 9.87 29.57
N CYS A 102 20.16 9.12 28.65
CA CYS A 102 19.47 9.72 27.50
C CYS A 102 18.23 10.55 27.92
N VAL A 103 17.48 10.10 28.92
CA VAL A 103 16.33 10.86 29.46
C VAL A 103 16.80 12.13 30.17
N ALA A 104 17.88 12.08 30.95
CA ALA A 104 18.44 13.27 31.61
C ALA A 104 18.92 14.33 30.61
N VAL A 105 19.57 13.91 29.52
CA VAL A 105 20.00 14.81 28.43
C VAL A 105 18.79 15.39 27.67
N LEU A 106 17.73 14.61 27.46
CA LEU A 106 16.50 15.09 26.82
C LEU A 106 15.77 16.13 27.67
N VAL A 107 15.61 15.89 28.98
CA VAL A 107 14.96 16.85 29.89
C VAL A 107 15.76 18.15 29.98
N ALA A 108 17.09 18.07 30.06
CA ALA A 108 17.96 19.25 30.07
C ALA A 108 17.91 20.04 28.74
N ARG A 109 17.72 19.37 27.60
CA ARG A 109 17.63 20.01 26.27
C ARG A 109 16.24 20.61 25.97
N VAL A 110 15.17 20.08 26.58
CA VAL A 110 13.80 20.56 26.35
C VAL A 110 13.45 21.74 27.26
N GLY A 111 14.01 21.82 28.46
CA GLY A 111 13.77 22.95 29.38
C GLY A 111 14.43 24.28 28.98
N LEU A 112 15.29 24.31 27.96
CA LEU A 112 16.09 25.47 27.56
C LEU A 112 15.81 25.98 26.13
N ARG A 113 14.81 25.44 25.43
CA ARG A 113 14.46 25.93 24.10
C ARG A 113 13.37 27.00 24.18
N PRO A 114 13.63 28.24 23.73
CA PRO A 114 12.57 29.16 23.38
C PRO A 114 11.70 28.51 22.30
N ALA A 115 10.39 28.74 22.36
CA ALA A 115 9.48 28.34 21.31
C ALA A 115 9.79 29.17 20.05
N ASP A 116 10.64 28.62 19.18
CA ASP A 116 10.68 29.07 17.79
C ASP A 116 9.46 28.47 17.08
N ASP A 117 8.38 29.24 17.06
CA ASP A 117 7.34 29.16 16.05
C ASP A 117 7.98 29.50 14.70
N ASP A 118 8.47 28.49 13.96
CA ASP A 118 8.68 28.62 12.52
C ASP A 118 8.89 27.24 11.87
N PHE A 119 7.84 26.41 11.91
CA PHE A 119 7.67 25.40 10.86
C PHE A 119 7.19 26.12 9.58
N VAL A 120 8.12 26.77 8.88
CA VAL A 120 7.88 27.30 7.53
C VAL A 120 8.08 26.17 6.53
N ALA A 121 6.98 25.72 5.91
CA ALA A 121 7.04 24.82 4.76
C ALA A 121 7.85 25.50 3.64
N ARG A 122 8.95 24.87 3.22
CA ARG A 122 9.78 25.34 2.10
C ARG A 122 9.04 25.04 0.80
N GLY A 123 8.11 25.91 0.44
CA GLY A 123 7.31 25.81 -0.77
C GLY A 123 5.93 26.35 -0.48
N ALA A 124 5.63 27.55 -0.97
CA ALA A 124 4.24 27.91 -1.15
C ALA A 124 3.65 26.89 -2.14
N PRO A 125 2.59 26.15 -1.81
CA PRO A 125 1.91 25.37 -2.82
C PRO A 125 1.48 26.37 -3.90
N ASP A 126 2.03 26.22 -5.10
CA ASP A 126 1.39 26.83 -6.25
C ASP A 126 0.02 26.15 -6.33
N VAL A 127 -1.01 26.83 -5.84
CA VAL A 127 -2.38 26.33 -5.74
C VAL A 127 -2.93 25.94 -7.12
N GLN A 128 -2.24 26.34 -8.20
CA GLN A 128 -2.57 25.97 -9.57
C GLN A 128 -1.74 24.81 -10.13
N ALA A 129 -0.61 24.46 -9.51
CA ALA A 129 0.22 23.37 -9.99
C ALA A 129 -0.38 22.02 -9.56
N ARG A 130 -0.87 21.26 -10.54
CA ARG A 130 -1.40 19.92 -10.31
C ARG A 130 -0.25 18.91 -10.23
N PRO A 131 -0.35 17.87 -9.40
CA PRO A 131 0.59 16.75 -9.45
C PRO A 131 0.59 16.13 -10.85
N GLN A 132 1.77 15.81 -11.37
CA GLN A 132 1.95 15.28 -12.73
C GLN A 132 2.70 13.94 -12.68
N ILE A 133 2.26 13.01 -13.53
CA ILE A 133 3.00 11.78 -13.83
C ILE A 133 3.62 11.97 -15.20
N GLU A 134 4.94 11.87 -15.25
CA GLU A 134 5.71 11.90 -16.49
C GLU A 134 6.07 10.46 -16.87
N VAL A 135 5.87 10.12 -18.14
CA VAL A 135 6.17 8.80 -18.70
C VAL A 135 7.34 8.94 -19.66
N TYR A 136 8.32 8.05 -19.52
CA TYR A 136 9.52 7.99 -20.33
C TYR A 136 9.64 6.60 -20.96
N ARG A 137 10.05 6.56 -22.23
CA ARG A 137 10.47 5.34 -22.91
C ARG A 137 11.96 5.15 -22.68
N VAL A 138 12.37 3.95 -22.31
CA VAL A 138 13.76 3.52 -22.21
C VAL A 138 13.99 2.49 -23.31
N ALA A 139 14.77 2.86 -24.33
CA ALA A 139 15.11 1.94 -25.41
C ALA A 139 16.12 0.89 -24.93
N ALA A 140 16.24 -0.20 -25.69
CA ALA A 140 17.15 -1.31 -25.36
C ALA A 140 18.64 -0.90 -25.27
N ASP A 141 19.02 0.23 -25.89
CA ASP A 141 20.35 0.83 -25.79
C ASP A 141 20.56 1.66 -24.50
N GLY A 142 19.54 1.75 -23.65
CA GLY A 142 19.54 2.52 -22.40
C GLY A 142 19.20 4.01 -22.59
N SER A 143 18.93 4.47 -23.80
CA SER A 143 18.53 5.86 -24.04
C SER A 143 17.11 6.10 -23.53
N ALA A 144 16.93 7.18 -22.75
CA ALA A 144 15.64 7.60 -22.23
C ALA A 144 15.10 8.81 -23.00
N GLY A 145 13.81 8.77 -23.34
CA GLY A 145 13.15 9.86 -24.06
C GLY A 145 11.65 9.89 -23.82
N ARG A 146 10.98 10.92 -24.35
CA ARG A 146 9.51 10.95 -24.33
C ARG A 146 8.97 9.84 -25.24
N PRO A 147 7.87 9.18 -24.85
CA PRO A 147 7.19 8.24 -25.73
C PRO A 147 6.82 8.93 -27.04
N SER A 148 7.21 8.32 -28.17
CA SER A 148 6.72 8.68 -29.50
C SER A 148 5.43 7.94 -29.84
N ASP A 149 4.84 8.21 -31.01
CA ASP A 149 3.63 7.51 -31.49
C ASP A 149 3.82 6.00 -31.69
N TRP A 150 5.07 5.53 -31.69
CA TRP A 150 5.46 4.13 -31.82
C TRP A 150 6.41 3.70 -30.70
N MET A 151 6.22 2.47 -30.20
CA MET A 151 7.08 1.82 -29.22
C MET A 151 7.36 0.39 -29.67
N SER A 152 8.62 -0.04 -29.52
CA SER A 152 9.02 -1.42 -29.73
C SER A 152 8.58 -2.28 -28.54
N PRO A 153 8.25 -3.57 -28.74
CA PRO A 153 8.01 -4.51 -27.64
C PRO A 153 9.21 -4.69 -26.70
N ALA A 154 10.42 -4.32 -27.13
CA ALA A 154 11.63 -4.37 -26.33
C ALA A 154 11.90 -3.09 -25.52
N ASP A 155 11.08 -2.05 -25.69
CA ASP A 155 11.23 -0.81 -24.94
C ASP A 155 10.65 -0.96 -23.53
N GLU A 156 11.36 -0.44 -22.54
CA GLU A 156 10.87 -0.34 -21.17
C GLU A 156 10.22 1.02 -20.91
N LEU A 157 9.38 1.09 -19.88
CA LEU A 157 8.75 2.35 -19.46
C LEU A 157 9.23 2.74 -18.06
N ALA A 158 9.64 3.99 -17.94
CA ALA A 158 9.94 4.63 -16.67
C ALA A 158 8.89 5.69 -16.34
N PHE A 159 8.57 5.82 -15.05
CA PHE A 159 7.55 6.73 -14.56
C PHE A 159 8.17 7.64 -13.49
N ALA A 160 7.96 8.95 -13.63
CA ALA A 160 8.34 9.93 -12.61
C ALA A 160 7.09 10.63 -12.09
N TYR A 161 7.02 10.79 -10.77
CA TYR A 161 5.96 11.57 -10.13
C TYR A 161 6.52 12.92 -9.71
N ARG A 162 5.88 13.98 -10.18
CA ARG A 162 6.19 15.35 -9.77
C ARG A 162 5.05 15.90 -8.94
N ASN A 163 5.33 16.10 -7.65
CA ASN A 163 4.50 16.92 -6.79
C ASN A 163 5.09 18.34 -6.80
N PRO A 164 4.38 19.33 -7.34
CA PRO A 164 4.84 20.71 -7.31
C PRO A 164 4.94 21.26 -5.88
#